data_AF-A0A558G946-F1
#
_entry.id   AF-A0A558G946-F1
#
_cell.length_a   1.000
_cell.length_b   1.000
_cell.length_c   1.000
_cell.angle_alpha   90.00
_cell.angle_beta   90.00
_cell.angle_gamma   90.00
#
_symmetry.space_group_name_H-M   'P 1'
#
loop_
_entity.id
_entity.type
_entity.pdbx_description
1 polymer ?
#
loop_
_entity_poly.entity_id
_entity_poly.type
_entity_poly.pdbx_seq_one_letter_code
_entity_poly.pdbx_strand_id
1 'polypeptide(L)'
;MDSLFYQLGKLSASSSSSSSSGAERVDSDPGRLPRWLAPLAVAVVVFGLAVVVFPVTPLTLAGYVVLALAVAAVYDAVEIVQAYEKRTLTVFGDYKGILEPGLNVVPPFVSKTYRFDMRTQTLDVPSQEAITEDNSPVTADAVVYIRVMDPERAFLQVDNYRRAVSLLAQTTLRAALGDMELDDTLARRDHINARIRRELDEPTDEWGVRVESVEVREVKPSKDVENAMEQQTSAERRRRAMILEAQG
;
A
#
# COMPACT_ATOMS: atom_id res chain seq x y z
N MET A 1 -6.28 -41.57 34.65
CA MET A 1 -5.32 -41.17 33.60
C MET A 1 -6.09 -40.65 32.38
N ASP A 2 -7.17 -39.89 32.58
CA ASP A 2 -8.10 -39.48 31.51
C ASP A 2 -8.27 -37.96 31.39
N SER A 3 -7.50 -37.16 32.14
CA SER A 3 -7.52 -35.70 32.04
C SER A 3 -6.37 -35.11 31.21
N LEU A 4 -5.45 -35.94 30.70
CA LEU A 4 -4.32 -35.50 29.86
C LEU A 4 -4.60 -35.61 28.34
N PHE A 5 -5.67 -36.30 27.93
CA PHE A 5 -6.04 -36.41 26.51
C PHE A 5 -6.88 -35.23 25.99
N TYR A 6 -7.44 -34.40 26.87
CA TYR A 6 -8.23 -33.23 26.45
C TYR A 6 -7.38 -32.03 26.01
N GLN A 7 -6.08 -32.03 26.30
CA GLN A 7 -5.17 -30.94 25.88
C GLN A 7 -4.48 -31.18 24.54
N LEU A 8 -4.58 -32.38 23.94
CA LEU A 8 -3.93 -32.70 22.66
C LEU A 8 -4.83 -32.49 21.42
N GLY A 9 -6.13 -32.20 21.62
CA GLY A 9 -7.06 -31.88 20.53
C GLY A 9 -7.11 -30.40 20.12
N LYS A 10 -6.37 -29.52 20.80
CA LYS A 10 -6.41 -28.06 20.58
C LYS A 10 -5.18 -27.50 19.84
N LEU A 11 -4.46 -28.35 19.12
CA LEU A 11 -3.25 -27.99 18.37
C LEU A 11 -3.35 -28.21 16.85
N SER A 12 -4.55 -28.45 16.30
CA SER A 12 -4.75 -28.59 14.86
C SER A 12 -6.06 -27.96 14.40
N ALA A 13 -6.11 -26.62 14.37
CA ALA A 13 -7.01 -25.81 13.52
C ALA A 13 -6.85 -24.33 13.87
N SER A 14 -5.75 -23.74 13.42
CA SER A 14 -5.63 -22.28 13.26
C SER A 14 -4.52 -21.99 12.25
N SER A 15 -4.65 -22.53 11.06
CA SER A 15 -3.98 -21.99 9.88
C SER A 15 -4.80 -20.81 9.38
N SER A 16 -4.66 -19.65 10.03
CA SER A 16 -5.05 -18.37 9.43
C SER A 16 -3.88 -17.90 8.56
N SER A 17 -3.90 -18.34 7.31
CA SER A 17 -3.11 -17.74 6.24
C SER A 17 -3.63 -16.32 5.96
N SER A 18 -2.68 -15.38 5.93
CA SER A 18 -2.63 -14.20 5.06
C SER A 18 -3.78 -13.19 5.12
N SER A 19 -3.54 -12.09 5.84
CA SER A 19 -3.37 -10.79 5.18
C SER A 19 -2.54 -9.90 6.09
N SER A 20 -1.22 -10.05 5.98
CA SER A 20 -0.30 -8.95 6.28
C SER A 20 -0.61 -7.84 5.28
N SER A 21 -1.55 -6.97 5.62
CA SER A 21 -1.77 -5.72 4.92
C SER A 21 -0.58 -4.82 5.24
N GLY A 22 0.51 -5.08 4.52
CA GLY A 22 1.24 -4.12 3.73
C GLY A 22 1.12 -2.65 4.13
N ALA A 23 1.41 -2.31 5.38
CA ALA A 23 2.07 -1.06 5.69
C ALA A 23 3.52 -1.14 5.17
N GLU A 24 3.66 -1.38 3.86
CA GLU A 24 4.89 -1.20 3.13
C GLU A 24 5.09 0.31 3.14
N ARG A 25 5.80 0.78 4.15
CA ARG A 25 6.43 2.10 4.14
C ARG A 25 7.00 2.24 2.73
N VAL A 26 6.58 3.27 2.01
CA VAL A 26 7.28 3.72 0.80
C VAL A 26 8.76 3.72 1.19
N ASP A 27 9.48 2.74 0.66
CA ASP A 27 10.74 2.27 1.18
C ASP A 27 11.81 3.34 0.95
N SER A 28 11.87 4.32 1.84
CA SER A 28 13.10 4.97 2.20
C SER A 28 13.73 4.04 3.25
N ASP A 29 14.41 2.99 2.78
CA ASP A 29 15.16 2.03 3.61
C ASP A 29 16.11 2.81 4.54
N PRO A 30 15.78 2.98 5.84
CA PRO A 30 16.55 3.86 6.73
C PRO A 30 17.86 3.22 7.18
N GLY A 31 18.12 1.97 6.78
CA GLY A 31 19.26 1.17 7.23
C GLY A 31 20.22 0.75 6.11
N ARG A 32 19.93 1.06 4.85
CA ARG A 32 20.88 0.80 3.76
C ARG A 32 22.00 1.84 3.80
N LEU A 33 23.22 1.33 4.03
CA LEU A 33 24.45 2.09 3.80
C LEU A 33 24.35 2.83 2.45
N PRO A 34 24.74 4.12 2.38
CA PRO A 34 24.68 4.88 1.15
C PRO A 34 25.25 4.09 -0.03
N ARG A 35 24.59 4.13 -1.20
CA ARG A 35 24.95 3.30 -2.36
C ARG A 35 26.39 3.53 -2.84
N TRP A 36 26.99 4.69 -2.54
CA TRP A 36 28.40 4.99 -2.79
C TRP A 36 29.39 4.24 -1.88
N LEU A 37 28.97 3.69 -0.73
CA LEU A 37 29.87 2.98 0.17
C LEU A 37 30.36 1.64 -0.39
N ALA A 38 29.53 0.93 -1.17
CA ALA A 38 29.94 -0.33 -1.79
C ALA A 38 31.07 -0.16 -2.82
N PRO A 39 30.98 0.74 -3.82
CA PRO A 39 32.10 1.01 -4.73
C PRO A 39 33.26 1.70 -4.01
N LEU A 40 33.03 2.52 -2.98
CA LEU A 40 34.11 3.12 -2.20
C LEU A 40 34.88 2.06 -1.41
N ALA A 41 34.22 1.06 -0.83
CA ALA A 41 34.88 -0.06 -0.16
C ALA A 41 35.70 -0.90 -1.16
N VAL A 42 35.17 -1.16 -2.36
CA VAL A 42 35.92 -1.84 -3.44
C VAL A 42 37.12 -0.99 -3.87
N ALA A 43 36.93 0.33 -4.05
CA ALA A 43 38.01 1.25 -4.39
C ALA A 43 39.08 1.32 -3.29
N VAL A 44 38.70 1.27 -2.00
CA VAL A 44 39.61 1.22 -0.85
C VAL A 44 40.35 -0.11 -0.78
N VAL A 45 39.71 -1.24 -1.09
CA VAL A 45 40.36 -2.56 -1.15
C VAL A 45 41.36 -2.64 -2.31
N VAL A 46 40.96 -2.17 -3.50
CA VAL A 46 41.84 -2.07 -4.67
C VAL A 46 42.99 -1.09 -4.39
N PHE A 47 42.73 0.01 -3.68
CA PHE A 47 43.73 0.97 -3.25
C PHE A 47 44.71 0.38 -2.24
N GLY A 48 44.22 -0.34 -1.22
CA GLY A 48 45.05 -1.05 -0.26
C GLY A 48 45.96 -2.08 -0.94
N LEU A 49 45.42 -2.81 -1.93
CA LEU A 49 46.20 -3.75 -2.75
C LEU A 49 47.26 -3.03 -3.60
N ALA A 50 46.92 -1.91 -4.24
CA ALA A 50 47.85 -1.13 -5.06
C ALA A 50 48.98 -0.48 -4.24
N VAL A 51 48.69 -0.02 -3.03
CA VAL A 51 49.66 0.55 -2.08
C VAL A 51 50.68 -0.49 -1.60
N VAL A 52 50.28 -1.76 -1.50
CA VAL A 52 51.20 -2.86 -1.14
C VAL A 52 52.12 -3.25 -2.30
N VAL A 53 51.69 -3.04 -3.54
CA VAL A 53 52.39 -3.50 -4.76
C VAL A 53 53.31 -2.42 -5.36
N PHE A 54 53.02 -1.13 -5.17
CA PHE A 54 53.78 -0.02 -5.78
C PHE A 54 54.41 0.92 -4.72
N PRO A 55 55.61 1.50 -4.97
CA PRO A 55 56.24 2.43 -4.03
C PRO A 55 55.38 3.68 -3.84
N VAL A 56 54.94 3.93 -2.61
CA VAL A 56 54.06 5.04 -2.26
C VAL A 56 54.84 6.34 -2.09
N THR A 57 54.74 7.20 -3.10
CA THR A 57 55.07 8.63 -2.96
C THR A 57 53.83 9.41 -2.52
N PRO A 58 53.96 10.56 -1.82
CA PRO A 58 52.82 11.42 -1.46
C PRO A 58 51.98 11.82 -2.69
N LEU A 59 52.64 11.98 -3.84
CA LEU A 59 51.99 12.31 -5.11
C LEU A 59 51.10 11.16 -5.63
N THR A 60 51.60 9.92 -5.57
CA THR A 60 50.82 8.74 -5.98
C THR A 60 49.62 8.48 -5.07
N LEU A 61 49.76 8.71 -3.76
CA LEU A 61 48.66 8.58 -2.79
C LEU A 61 47.52 9.55 -3.11
N ALA A 62 47.85 10.83 -3.36
CA ALA A 62 46.87 11.84 -3.74
C ALA A 62 46.16 11.48 -5.06
N GLY A 63 46.91 10.99 -6.05
CA GLY A 63 46.34 10.53 -7.33
C GLY A 63 45.32 9.41 -7.16
N TYR A 64 45.61 8.42 -6.31
CA TYR A 64 44.67 7.34 -6.02
C TYR A 64 43.42 7.80 -5.27
N VAL A 65 43.55 8.73 -4.31
CA VAL A 65 42.39 9.29 -3.59
C VAL A 65 41.46 10.04 -4.55
N VAL A 66 42.03 10.86 -5.45
CA VAL A 66 41.25 11.56 -6.48
C VAL A 66 40.59 10.57 -7.44
N LEU A 67 41.30 9.51 -7.85
CA LEU A 67 40.74 8.46 -8.69
C LEU A 67 39.58 7.73 -8.00
N ALA A 68 39.73 7.36 -6.74
CA ALA A 68 38.69 6.70 -5.97
C ALA A 68 37.44 7.59 -5.81
N LEU A 69 37.63 8.89 -5.54
CA LEU A 69 36.55 9.87 -5.45
C LEU A 69 35.85 10.05 -6.79
N ALA A 70 36.61 10.12 -7.90
CA ALA A 70 36.05 10.21 -9.24
C ALA A 70 35.21 8.98 -9.61
N VAL A 71 35.70 7.76 -9.31
CA VAL A 71 34.95 6.52 -9.56
C VAL A 71 33.68 6.46 -8.71
N ALA A 72 33.76 6.86 -7.43
CA ALA A 72 32.60 6.92 -6.55
C ALA A 72 31.55 7.93 -7.05
N ALA A 73 31.99 9.12 -7.50
CA ALA A 73 31.11 10.14 -8.05
C ALA A 73 30.40 9.69 -9.34
N VAL A 74 31.12 9.01 -10.25
CA VAL A 74 30.52 8.48 -11.49
C VAL A 74 29.48 7.40 -11.17
N TYR A 75 29.77 6.51 -10.21
CA TYR A 75 28.84 5.44 -9.86
C TYR A 75 27.57 5.97 -9.18
N ASP A 76 27.72 6.95 -8.27
CA ASP A 76 26.58 7.56 -7.58
C ASP A 76 25.75 8.47 -8.50
N ALA A 77 26.38 9.04 -9.53
CA ALA A 77 25.68 9.86 -10.50
C ALA A 77 24.76 9.07 -11.44
N VAL A 78 24.98 7.76 -11.61
CA VAL A 78 24.18 6.94 -12.53
C VAL A 78 23.01 6.30 -11.79
N GLU A 79 21.80 6.78 -12.08
CA GLU A 79 20.56 6.17 -11.58
C GLU A 79 19.80 5.47 -12.71
N ILE A 80 19.41 4.22 -12.46
CA ILE A 80 18.62 3.42 -13.41
C ILE A 80 17.19 3.34 -12.89
N VAL A 81 16.26 3.87 -13.68
CA VAL A 81 14.82 3.88 -13.39
C VAL A 81 14.15 2.79 -14.21
N GLN A 82 13.32 1.96 -13.58
CA GLN A 82 12.63 0.87 -14.26
C GLN A 82 11.44 1.38 -15.09
N ALA A 83 11.02 0.61 -16.11
CA ALA A 83 9.95 0.99 -17.03
C ALA A 83 8.59 1.26 -16.36
N TYR A 84 8.30 0.60 -15.24
CA TYR A 84 7.02 0.70 -14.53
C TYR A 84 7.02 1.76 -13.41
N GLU A 85 8.17 2.39 -13.13
CA GLU A 85 8.29 3.36 -12.06
C GLU A 85 8.77 4.71 -12.59
N LYS A 86 8.41 5.77 -11.89
CA LYS A 86 9.02 7.09 -12.03
C LYS A 86 9.65 7.47 -10.70
N ARG A 87 10.70 8.29 -10.74
CA ARG A 87 11.32 8.77 -9.50
C ARG A 87 11.33 10.28 -9.41
N THR A 88 11.02 10.84 -8.26
CA THR A 88 11.24 12.27 -8.03
C THR A 88 12.66 12.50 -7.55
N LEU A 89 13.30 13.54 -8.06
CA LEU A 89 14.67 13.94 -7.72
C LEU A 89 14.63 15.16 -6.79
N THR A 90 15.28 15.02 -5.65
CA THR A 90 15.54 16.12 -4.71
C THR A 90 17.03 16.34 -4.59
N VAL A 91 17.49 17.58 -4.67
CA VAL A 91 18.90 17.96 -4.54
C VAL A 91 19.02 18.98 -3.41
N PHE A 92 19.84 18.69 -2.40
CA PHE A 92 19.96 19.54 -1.19
C PHE A 92 18.63 19.84 -0.46
N GLY A 93 17.57 19.06 -0.72
CA GLY A 93 16.23 19.30 -0.18
C GLY A 93 15.28 20.00 -1.15
N ASP A 94 15.77 20.56 -2.25
CA ASP A 94 14.94 21.18 -3.28
C ASP A 94 14.47 20.16 -4.31
N TYR A 95 13.19 20.21 -4.66
CA TYR A 95 12.64 19.45 -5.78
C TYR A 95 13.24 19.94 -7.11
N LYS A 96 13.77 19.02 -7.92
CA LYS A 96 14.36 19.34 -9.24
C LYS A 96 13.58 18.78 -10.42
N GLY A 97 12.80 17.72 -10.23
CA GLY A 97 11.98 17.15 -11.30
C GLY A 97 11.74 15.65 -11.15
N ILE A 98 11.25 15.05 -12.24
CA ILE A 98 10.96 13.63 -12.35
C ILE A 98 12.00 12.97 -13.26
N LEU A 99 12.53 11.82 -12.83
CA LEU A 99 13.37 10.93 -13.62
C LEU A 99 12.49 9.98 -14.42
N GLU A 100 12.68 9.99 -15.73
CA GLU A 100 11.99 9.10 -16.65
C GLU A 100 12.61 7.70 -16.67
N PRO A 101 11.89 6.66 -17.13
CA PRO A 101 12.47 5.32 -17.25
C PRO A 101 13.72 5.29 -18.12
N GLY A 102 14.75 4.58 -17.65
CA GLY A 102 16.04 4.47 -18.33
C GLY A 102 17.21 5.00 -17.50
N LEU A 103 18.28 5.37 -18.21
CA LEU A 103 19.52 5.86 -17.62
C LEU A 103 19.42 7.36 -17.35
N ASN A 104 19.50 7.76 -16.09
CA ASN A 104 19.49 9.16 -15.69
C ASN A 104 20.79 9.51 -14.97
N VAL A 105 21.28 10.72 -15.20
CA VAL A 105 22.46 11.25 -14.51
C VAL A 105 22.01 12.26 -13.46
N VAL A 106 22.30 11.97 -12.20
CA VAL A 106 21.98 12.82 -11.05
C VAL A 106 23.24 13.39 -10.42
N PRO A 107 23.18 14.58 -9.80
CA PRO A 107 24.32 15.14 -9.09
C PRO A 107 24.74 14.23 -7.93
N PRO A 108 26.00 13.73 -7.89
CA PRO A 108 26.42 12.75 -6.89
C PRO A 108 26.47 13.35 -5.48
N PHE A 109 26.31 12.51 -4.47
CA PHE A 109 26.36 12.78 -3.03
C PHE A 109 25.23 13.65 -2.44
N VAL A 110 24.55 14.46 -3.26
CA VAL A 110 23.60 15.49 -2.80
C VAL A 110 22.17 15.23 -3.26
N SER A 111 21.97 14.21 -4.10
CA SER A 111 20.68 13.78 -4.62
C SER A 111 20.00 12.72 -3.76
N LYS A 112 18.68 12.82 -3.63
CA LYS A 112 17.81 11.74 -3.15
C LYS A 112 16.75 11.47 -4.19
N THR A 113 16.42 10.19 -4.40
CA THR A 113 15.37 9.77 -5.33
C THR A 113 14.27 9.03 -4.58
N TYR A 114 13.00 9.31 -4.93
CA TYR A 114 11.84 8.63 -4.34
C TYR A 114 11.07 7.90 -5.43
N ARG A 115 10.78 6.62 -5.21
CA ARG A 115 10.15 5.74 -6.20
C ARG A 115 8.63 5.77 -6.14
N PHE A 116 8.00 5.91 -7.31
CA PHE A 116 6.56 5.83 -7.50
C PHE A 116 6.24 4.80 -8.57
N ASP A 117 5.47 3.78 -8.20
CA ASP A 117 5.00 2.76 -9.14
C ASP A 117 3.80 3.31 -9.93
N MET A 118 3.92 3.30 -11.25
CA MET A 118 2.89 3.81 -12.17
C MET A 118 1.82 2.75 -12.50
N ARG A 119 1.95 1.53 -11.98
CA ARG A 119 0.96 0.46 -12.15
C ARG A 119 -0.21 0.63 -11.19
N THR A 120 -1.27 -0.11 -11.46
CA THR A 120 -2.39 -0.25 -10.52
C THR A 120 -1.90 -0.91 -9.25
N GLN A 121 -2.24 -0.30 -8.12
CA GLN A 121 -1.92 -0.75 -6.79
C GLN A 121 -3.22 -0.98 -6.03
N THR A 122 -3.22 -2.02 -5.23
CA THR A 122 -4.34 -2.41 -4.40
C THR A 122 -4.12 -1.91 -2.98
N LEU A 123 -5.09 -1.19 -2.43
CA LEU A 123 -5.09 -0.72 -1.04
C LEU A 123 -6.26 -1.36 -0.29
N ASP A 124 -5.95 -2.01 0.83
CA ASP A 124 -6.98 -2.50 1.74
C ASP A 124 -7.54 -1.35 2.58
N VAL A 125 -8.86 -1.31 2.68
CA VAL A 125 -9.60 -0.46 3.62
C VAL A 125 -9.92 -1.33 4.82
N PRO A 126 -9.40 -1.01 6.02
CA PRO A 126 -9.67 -1.80 7.21
C PRO A 126 -11.16 -1.74 7.56
N SER A 127 -11.65 -2.84 8.11
CA SER A 127 -13.05 -3.02 8.48
C SER A 127 -13.57 -1.90 9.38
N GLN A 128 -14.74 -1.34 9.05
CA GLN A 128 -15.39 -0.25 9.76
C GLN A 128 -16.75 -0.68 10.29
N GLU A 129 -17.05 -0.30 11.53
CA GLU A 129 -18.38 -0.36 12.12
C GLU A 129 -19.15 0.93 11.84
N ALA A 130 -20.38 0.79 11.35
CA ALA A 130 -21.31 1.87 11.04
C ALA A 130 -22.75 1.46 11.42
N ILE A 131 -23.61 2.45 11.63
CA ILE A 131 -25.05 2.25 11.80
C ILE A 131 -25.71 2.74 10.52
N THR A 132 -26.55 1.90 9.92
CA THR A 132 -27.37 2.21 8.73
C THR A 132 -28.50 3.18 9.06
N GLU A 133 -29.18 3.67 8.02
CA GLU A 133 -30.31 4.61 8.16
C GLU A 133 -31.46 4.01 9.02
N ASP A 134 -31.69 2.70 8.94
CA ASP A 134 -32.70 1.96 9.70
C ASP A 134 -32.24 1.55 11.12
N ASN A 135 -31.15 2.12 11.62
CA ASN A 135 -30.54 1.83 12.93
C ASN A 135 -30.01 0.40 13.07
N SER A 136 -29.67 -0.25 11.97
CA SER A 136 -29.05 -1.58 12.00
C SER A 136 -27.51 -1.48 12.04
N PRO A 137 -26.83 -2.00 13.07
CA PRO A 137 -25.37 -2.03 13.12
C PRO A 137 -24.79 -2.98 12.06
N VAL A 138 -23.85 -2.48 11.27
CA VAL A 138 -23.15 -3.22 10.22
C VAL A 138 -21.63 -3.02 10.30
N THR A 139 -20.90 -4.01 9.81
CA THR A 139 -19.45 -3.98 9.66
C THR A 139 -19.12 -4.24 8.19
N ALA A 140 -18.28 -3.41 7.59
CA ALA A 140 -17.88 -3.60 6.20
C ALA A 140 -16.39 -3.31 5.95
N ASP A 141 -15.84 -3.98 4.95
CA ASP A 141 -14.49 -3.75 4.44
C ASP A 141 -14.49 -3.60 2.91
N ALA A 142 -13.45 -2.95 2.39
CA ALA A 142 -13.36 -2.64 0.97
C ALA A 142 -11.90 -2.68 0.47
N VAL A 143 -11.76 -2.70 -0.84
CA VAL A 143 -10.47 -2.58 -1.54
C VAL A 143 -10.57 -1.44 -2.53
N VAL A 144 -9.54 -0.59 -2.55
CA VAL A 144 -9.42 0.51 -3.50
C VAL A 144 -8.26 0.21 -4.45
N TYR A 145 -8.54 0.28 -5.74
CA TYR A 145 -7.53 0.19 -6.78
C TYR A 145 -7.15 1.60 -7.20
N ILE A 146 -5.88 1.95 -7.04
CA ILE A 146 -5.35 3.27 -7.40
C ILE A 146 -4.22 3.15 -8.42
N ARG A 147 -4.02 4.20 -9.20
CA ARG A 147 -2.83 4.38 -10.03
C ARG A 147 -2.27 5.79 -9.84
N VAL A 148 -0.97 5.88 -9.61
CA VAL A 148 -0.28 7.19 -9.60
C VAL A 148 -0.23 7.71 -11.03
N MET A 149 -0.83 8.87 -11.28
CA MET A 149 -0.81 9.53 -12.59
C MET A 149 0.31 10.58 -12.64
N ASP A 150 0.52 11.27 -11.51
CA ASP A 150 1.49 12.34 -11.38
C ASP A 150 2.35 12.15 -10.11
N PRO A 151 3.61 11.70 -10.25
CA PRO A 151 4.48 11.45 -9.11
C PRO A 151 5.00 12.75 -8.46
N GLU A 152 4.96 13.89 -9.14
CA GLU A 152 5.33 15.18 -8.54
C GLU A 152 4.27 15.61 -7.53
N ARG A 153 3.00 15.61 -7.94
CA ARG A 153 1.89 15.91 -7.04
C ARG A 153 1.82 14.91 -5.88
N ALA A 154 2.03 13.62 -6.16
CA ALA A 154 2.02 12.60 -5.12
C ALA A 154 3.16 12.75 -4.09
N PHE A 155 4.26 13.41 -4.46
CA PHE A 155 5.39 13.69 -3.56
C PHE A 155 5.21 15.00 -2.78
N LEU A 156 4.68 16.04 -3.41
CA LEU A 156 4.61 17.38 -2.83
C LEU A 156 3.33 17.64 -2.04
N GLN A 157 2.20 17.04 -2.43
CA GLN A 157 0.89 17.36 -1.87
C GLN A 157 0.49 16.47 -0.70
N VAL A 158 1.09 15.28 -0.57
CA VAL A 158 0.73 14.31 0.46
C VAL A 158 1.95 13.53 0.94
N ASP A 159 2.11 13.39 2.26
CA ASP A 159 3.23 12.64 2.86
C ASP A 159 3.20 11.15 2.44
N ASN A 160 2.04 10.51 2.59
CA ASN A 160 1.83 9.14 2.16
C ASN A 160 0.45 8.99 1.51
N TYR A 161 0.42 9.06 0.18
CA TYR A 161 -0.80 8.94 -0.60
C TYR A 161 -1.57 7.64 -0.32
N ARG A 162 -0.88 6.51 -0.12
CA ARG A 162 -1.53 5.20 0.14
C ARG A 162 -2.31 5.24 1.45
N ARG A 163 -1.69 5.77 2.50
CA ARG A 163 -2.34 5.92 3.81
C ARG A 163 -3.47 6.93 3.74
N ALA A 164 -3.25 8.08 3.10
CA ALA A 164 -4.27 9.13 2.97
C ALA A 164 -5.52 8.62 2.24
N VAL A 165 -5.34 7.92 1.11
CA VAL A 165 -6.43 7.28 0.37
C VAL A 165 -7.16 6.24 1.22
N SER A 166 -6.43 5.37 1.94
CA SER A 166 -7.07 4.36 2.81
C SER A 166 -7.89 4.99 3.94
N LEU A 167 -7.39 6.06 4.58
CA LEU A 167 -8.11 6.78 5.63
C LEU A 167 -9.35 7.51 5.09
N LEU A 168 -9.22 8.14 3.92
CA LEU A 168 -10.34 8.79 3.26
C LEU A 168 -11.40 7.74 2.88
N ALA A 169 -11.00 6.63 2.28
CA ALA A 169 -11.89 5.53 1.94
C ALA A 169 -12.61 4.93 3.17
N GLN A 170 -11.95 4.85 4.33
CA GLN A 170 -12.63 4.44 5.58
C GLN A 170 -13.74 5.40 5.97
N THR A 171 -13.48 6.70 5.86
CA THR A 171 -14.45 7.74 6.24
C THR A 171 -15.63 7.76 5.27
N THR A 172 -15.34 7.69 3.96
CA THR A 172 -16.35 7.61 2.91
C THR A 172 -17.17 6.32 2.99
N LEU A 173 -16.55 5.17 3.29
CA LEU A 173 -17.25 3.91 3.50
C LEU A 173 -18.23 4.01 4.68
N ARG A 174 -17.78 4.56 5.82
CA ARG A 174 -18.67 4.77 6.98
C ARG A 174 -19.85 5.69 6.64
N ALA A 175 -19.61 6.78 5.93
CA ALA A 175 -20.67 7.70 5.50
C ALA A 175 -21.66 7.03 4.53
N ALA A 176 -21.16 6.33 3.51
CA ALA A 176 -22.00 5.65 2.53
C ALA A 176 -22.89 4.56 3.14
N LEU A 177 -22.42 3.86 4.18
CA LEU A 177 -23.24 2.88 4.92
C LEU A 177 -24.30 3.53 5.79
N GLY A 178 -24.04 4.73 6.34
CA GLY A 178 -25.01 5.46 7.15
C GLY A 178 -26.17 6.06 6.36
N ASP A 179 -25.93 6.36 5.08
CA ASP A 179 -26.93 6.91 4.15
C ASP A 179 -27.79 5.81 3.46
N MET A 180 -27.68 4.55 3.88
CA MET A 180 -28.37 3.42 3.25
C MET A 180 -29.03 2.54 4.31
N GLU A 181 -30.19 1.97 3.96
CA GLU A 181 -30.85 0.92 4.74
C GLU A 181 -30.07 -0.41 4.64
N LEU A 182 -30.19 -1.26 5.67
CA LEU A 182 -29.55 -2.57 5.74
C LEU A 182 -29.73 -3.41 4.47
N ASP A 183 -30.95 -3.55 3.98
CA ASP A 183 -31.24 -4.36 2.79
C ASP A 183 -30.54 -3.82 1.54
N ASP A 184 -30.47 -2.50 1.38
CA ASP A 184 -29.78 -1.86 0.26
C ASP A 184 -28.26 -2.05 0.36
N THR A 185 -27.68 -2.04 1.57
CA THR A 185 -26.25 -2.33 1.74
C THR A 185 -25.87 -3.76 1.31
N LEU A 186 -26.81 -4.72 1.46
CA LEU A 186 -26.62 -6.11 1.08
C LEU A 186 -26.89 -6.36 -0.41
N ALA A 187 -27.90 -5.68 -0.98
CA ALA A 187 -28.37 -5.92 -2.35
C ALA A 187 -27.68 -5.07 -3.41
N ARG A 188 -27.24 -3.83 -3.09
CA ARG A 188 -26.80 -2.83 -4.09
C ARG A 188 -25.33 -2.45 -3.96
N ARG A 189 -24.44 -3.45 -3.97
CA ARG A 189 -22.98 -3.22 -3.85
C ARG A 189 -22.43 -2.27 -4.93
N ASP A 190 -22.93 -2.37 -6.17
CA ASP A 190 -22.51 -1.49 -7.27
C ASP A 190 -22.80 -0.01 -6.98
N HIS A 191 -23.90 0.28 -6.29
CA HIS A 191 -24.27 1.64 -5.91
C HIS A 191 -23.30 2.20 -4.87
N ILE A 192 -22.92 1.38 -3.88
CA ILE A 192 -21.94 1.74 -2.84
C ILE A 192 -20.58 1.99 -3.49
N ASN A 193 -20.11 1.06 -4.34
CA ASN A 193 -18.85 1.17 -5.07
C ASN A 193 -18.77 2.49 -5.88
N ALA A 194 -19.85 2.83 -6.60
CA ALA A 194 -19.92 4.05 -7.40
C ALA A 194 -19.94 5.33 -6.55
N ARG A 195 -20.65 5.31 -5.41
CA ARG A 195 -20.69 6.44 -4.45
C ARG A 195 -19.31 6.68 -3.87
N ILE A 196 -18.67 5.64 -3.33
CA ILE A 196 -17.35 5.76 -2.70
C ILE A 196 -16.32 6.23 -3.73
N ARG A 197 -16.29 5.65 -4.94
CA ARG A 197 -15.38 6.11 -6.01
C ARG A 197 -15.52 7.62 -6.27
N ARG A 198 -16.75 8.11 -6.44
CA ARG A 198 -17.02 9.52 -6.73
C ARG A 198 -16.50 10.46 -5.63
N GLU A 199 -16.71 10.08 -4.37
CA GLU A 199 -16.29 10.87 -3.21
C GLU A 199 -14.75 10.83 -3.02
N LEU A 200 -14.08 9.77 -3.50
CA LEU A 200 -12.62 9.67 -3.48
C LEU A 200 -11.96 10.40 -4.66
N ASP A 201 -12.59 10.49 -5.82
CA ASP A 201 -11.98 11.02 -7.05
C ASP A 201 -11.46 12.45 -6.87
N GLU A 202 -12.28 13.37 -6.35
CA GLU A 202 -11.94 14.79 -6.22
C GLU A 202 -10.69 15.07 -5.36
N PRO A 203 -10.59 14.60 -4.11
CA PRO A 203 -9.39 14.82 -3.29
C PRO A 203 -8.18 14.01 -3.76
N THR A 204 -8.37 12.83 -4.36
CA THR A 204 -7.25 12.00 -4.82
C THR A 204 -6.59 12.54 -6.08
N ASP A 205 -7.36 13.20 -6.95
CA ASP A 205 -6.85 13.88 -8.13
C ASP A 205 -5.90 15.04 -7.77
N GLU A 206 -6.16 15.77 -6.66
CA GLU A 206 -5.24 16.80 -6.15
C GLU A 206 -3.87 16.22 -5.77
N TRP A 207 -3.85 14.99 -5.23
CA TRP A 207 -2.64 14.25 -4.88
C TRP A 207 -1.96 13.59 -6.09
N GLY A 208 -2.51 13.72 -7.31
CA GLY A 208 -1.97 13.07 -8.50
C GLY A 208 -2.19 11.55 -8.54
N VAL A 209 -3.17 11.05 -7.78
CA VAL A 209 -3.53 9.63 -7.71
C VAL A 209 -4.94 9.45 -8.25
N ARG A 210 -5.11 8.55 -9.21
CA ARG A 210 -6.43 8.21 -9.75
C ARG A 210 -6.95 6.97 -9.06
N VAL A 211 -8.22 7.00 -8.62
CA VAL A 211 -8.95 5.80 -8.21
C VAL A 211 -9.54 5.14 -9.46
N GLU A 212 -9.17 3.88 -9.71
CA GLU A 212 -9.67 3.13 -10.86
C GLU A 212 -10.99 2.42 -10.53
N SER A 213 -11.04 1.78 -9.35
CA SER A 213 -12.24 1.11 -8.86
C SER A 213 -12.20 0.97 -7.34
N VAL A 214 -13.38 0.82 -6.76
CA VAL A 214 -13.59 0.50 -5.35
C VAL A 214 -14.48 -0.72 -5.31
N GLU A 215 -14.09 -1.71 -4.51
CA GLU A 215 -14.84 -2.96 -4.36
C GLU A 215 -15.09 -3.23 -2.87
N VAL A 216 -16.35 -3.17 -2.46
CA VAL A 216 -16.76 -3.63 -1.13
C VAL A 216 -16.66 -5.16 -1.08
N ARG A 217 -15.82 -5.68 -0.18
CA ARG A 217 -15.58 -7.13 -0.06
C ARG A 217 -16.76 -7.78 0.66
N GLU A 218 -17.04 -7.30 1.87
CA GLU A 218 -18.05 -7.87 2.73
C GLU A 218 -18.81 -6.78 3.50
N VAL A 219 -20.12 -6.99 3.66
CA VAL A 219 -20.97 -6.22 4.56
C VAL A 219 -21.68 -7.24 5.45
N LYS A 220 -21.47 -7.13 6.76
CA LYS A 220 -21.99 -8.04 7.77
C LYS A 220 -22.85 -7.26 8.77
N PRO A 221 -24.13 -7.62 8.95
CA PRO A 221 -24.90 -7.13 10.08
C PRO A 221 -24.28 -7.60 11.41
N SER A 222 -24.63 -6.97 12.51
CA SER A 222 -24.30 -7.52 13.84
C SER A 222 -24.97 -8.89 14.02
N LYS A 223 -24.36 -9.74 14.86
CA LYS A 223 -24.86 -11.10 15.12
C LYS A 223 -26.31 -11.11 15.58
N ASP A 224 -26.73 -10.11 16.37
CA ASP A 224 -28.09 -10.04 16.88
C ASP A 224 -29.10 -9.77 15.75
N VAL A 225 -28.75 -8.88 14.81
CA VAL A 225 -29.56 -8.58 13.62
C VAL A 225 -29.60 -9.77 12.67
N GLU A 226 -28.44 -10.38 12.40
CA GLU A 226 -28.32 -11.57 11.55
C GLU A 226 -29.21 -12.71 12.09
N ASN A 227 -29.14 -13.00 13.40
CA ASN A 227 -29.98 -14.02 14.05
C ASN A 227 -31.48 -13.71 13.94
N ALA A 228 -31.88 -12.43 14.04
CA ALA A 228 -33.27 -12.03 13.90
C ALA A 228 -33.77 -12.22 12.46
N MET A 229 -32.95 -11.85 11.46
CA MET A 229 -33.24 -12.03 10.04
C MET A 229 -33.35 -13.52 9.67
N GLU A 230 -32.47 -14.37 10.19
CA GLU A 230 -32.53 -15.82 10.00
C GLU A 230 -33.84 -16.41 10.56
N GLN A 231 -34.22 -16.02 11.77
CA GLN A 231 -35.47 -16.45 12.40
C GLN A 231 -36.68 -16.01 11.58
N GLN A 232 -36.74 -14.74 11.18
CA GLN A 232 -37.81 -14.19 10.34
C GLN A 232 -37.90 -14.90 8.99
N THR A 233 -36.77 -15.07 8.31
CA THR A 233 -36.69 -15.75 7.02
C THR A 233 -37.11 -17.22 7.12
N SER A 234 -36.71 -17.90 8.20
CA SER A 234 -37.11 -19.29 8.44
C SER A 234 -38.62 -19.42 8.68
N ALA A 235 -39.21 -18.49 9.43
CA ALA A 235 -40.64 -18.46 9.70
C ALA A 235 -41.45 -18.19 8.42
N GLU A 236 -41.02 -17.23 7.61
CA GLU A 236 -41.65 -16.90 6.33
C GLU A 236 -41.53 -18.07 5.33
N ARG A 237 -40.36 -18.73 5.26
CA ARG A 237 -40.16 -19.93 4.44
C ARG A 237 -41.09 -21.08 4.89
N ARG A 238 -41.22 -21.33 6.19
CA ARG A 238 -42.15 -22.35 6.73
C ARG A 238 -43.60 -22.02 6.39
N ARG A 239 -44.00 -20.75 6.52
CA ARG A 239 -45.35 -20.29 6.16
C ARG A 239 -45.64 -20.53 4.69
N ARG A 240 -44.72 -20.17 3.80
CA ARG A 240 -44.85 -20.41 2.35
C ARG A 240 -44.93 -21.89 2.02
N ALA A 241 -44.13 -22.73 2.67
CA ALA A 241 -44.19 -24.19 2.49
C ALA A 241 -45.56 -24.76 2.89
N MET A 242 -46.10 -24.37 4.05
CA MET A 242 -47.44 -24.82 4.47
C MET A 242 -48.55 -24.40 3.50
N ILE A 243 -48.47 -23.18 2.94
CA ILE A 243 -49.44 -22.70 1.95
C ILE A 243 -49.35 -23.52 0.65
N LEU A 244 -48.14 -23.81 0.18
CA LEU A 244 -47.91 -24.60 -1.02
C LEU A 244 -48.38 -26.06 -0.84
N GLU A 245 -48.17 -26.66 0.33
CA GLU A 245 -48.66 -28.01 0.66
C GLU A 245 -50.19 -28.08 0.73
N ALA A 246 -50.85 -27.03 1.24
CA ALA A 246 -52.31 -26.97 1.31
C ALA A 246 -53.01 -26.71 -0.04
N GLN A 247 -52.27 -26.25 -1.06
CA GLN A 247 -52.78 -26.00 -2.42
C GLN A 247 -52.59 -27.19 -3.38
N GLY A 248 -51.69 -28.13 -3.06
CA GLY A 248 -51.45 -29.35 -3.82
C GLY A 248 -52.33 -30.52 -3.37
#